data_AF-A0A1G5LVU6-F1
#
_entry.id   AF-A0A1G5LVU6-F1
#
_cell.length_a   1.000
_cell.length_b   1.000
_cell.length_c   1.000
_cell.angle_alpha   90.00
_cell.angle_beta   90.00
_cell.angle_gamma   90.00
#
_symmetry.space_group_name_H-M   'P 1'
#
loop_
_entity.id
_entity.type
_entity.pdbx_description
1 polymer ?
#
loop_
_entity_poly.entity_id
_entity_poly.type
_entity_poly.pdbx_seq_one_letter_code
_entity_poly.pdbx_strand_id
1 'polypeptide(L)'
;MGKELGSLALDPRTGNLVIPAGESKFALGVGLWDDTVDTYQRFVQRELSAAEKRGTVSTRGSRPADETVLPVKVQIVLRPDNTYNPNAISVAAPPEHAGTDIERHLGYMYDRNLVSLGGPLRGLVSVSDHPVCCHAFIELTAPFEEQLEDEADELGSDSLRVQDTNGTVYWAAPPRLMLPWWEDLQAVVVAYSRQRRPDRILPFVGHWAPWNPGAREELVRRTEEKSFAITLRADGNSLAACYEDIRLAELMPSSRDFFDHTMQRVRELGGTATAHAEEHQGALKVFVESHAPLISPDNSTMR
;
A
#
# COMPACT_ATOMS: atom_id res chain seq x y z
N MET A 1 -2.03 -4.21 24.48
CA MET A 1 -3.41 -3.69 24.33
C MET A 1 -3.53 -3.20 22.90
N GLY A 2 -4.22 -3.95 22.03
CA GLY A 2 -4.50 -3.49 20.67
C GLY A 2 -5.53 -2.37 20.74
N LYS A 3 -5.19 -1.20 20.21
CA LYS A 3 -6.15 -0.12 20.01
C LYS A 3 -7.10 -0.59 18.90
N GLU A 4 -8.41 -0.55 19.09
CA GLU A 4 -9.35 -0.84 18.01
C GLU A 4 -9.04 0.11 16.85
N LEU A 5 -8.61 -0.47 15.73
CA LEU A 5 -8.39 0.29 14.52
C LEU A 5 -9.75 0.68 13.93
N GLY A 6 -9.86 1.90 13.40
CA GLY A 6 -11.05 2.29 12.66
C GLY A 6 -11.28 1.38 11.45
N SER A 7 -12.51 1.30 10.95
CA SER A 7 -12.82 0.62 9.70
C SER A 7 -12.58 1.53 8.49
N LEU A 8 -12.42 0.92 7.31
CA LEU A 8 -12.54 1.66 6.04
C LEU A 8 -13.92 2.30 5.97
N ALA A 9 -13.96 3.60 5.69
CA ALA A 9 -15.20 4.36 5.61
C ALA A 9 -15.22 5.24 4.37
N LEU A 10 -16.40 5.40 3.77
CA LEU A 10 -16.61 6.43 2.76
C LEU A 10 -16.71 7.79 3.44
N ASP A 11 -15.94 8.76 2.96
CA ASP A 11 -16.13 10.15 3.35
C ASP A 11 -17.44 10.66 2.71
N PRO A 12 -18.47 11.02 3.49
CA PRO A 12 -19.76 11.41 2.95
C PRO A 12 -19.73 12.70 2.14
N ARG A 13 -18.68 13.52 2.27
CA ARG A 13 -18.54 14.79 1.54
C ARG A 13 -17.90 14.59 0.17
N THR A 14 -16.96 13.66 0.06
CA THR A 14 -16.12 13.50 -1.14
C THR A 14 -16.40 12.21 -1.87
N GLY A 15 -17.06 11.24 -1.23
CA GLY A 15 -17.30 9.91 -1.79
C GLY A 15 -16.04 9.05 -1.85
N ASN A 16 -14.92 9.51 -1.29
CA ASN A 16 -13.65 8.79 -1.27
C ASN A 16 -13.67 7.69 -0.20
N LEU A 17 -13.08 6.53 -0.49
CA LEU A 17 -12.84 5.49 0.51
C LEU A 17 -11.59 5.85 1.31
N VAL A 18 -11.73 6.07 2.62
CA VAL A 18 -10.64 6.56 3.47
C VAL A 18 -10.09 5.42 4.33
N ILE A 19 -8.79 5.18 4.19
CA ILE A 19 -8.01 4.30 5.07
C ILE A 19 -7.94 4.95 6.46
N PRO A 20 -8.28 4.22 7.55
CA PRO A 20 -8.16 4.75 8.90
C PRO A 20 -6.74 5.21 9.20
N ALA A 21 -6.60 6.31 9.93
CA ALA A 21 -5.28 6.85 10.26
C ALA A 21 -4.51 5.92 11.23
N GLY A 22 -3.25 5.62 10.89
CA GLY A 22 -2.30 4.98 11.79
C GLY A 22 -1.68 5.94 12.80
N GLU A 23 -0.70 5.46 13.58
CA GLU A 23 0.03 6.31 14.53
C GLU A 23 1.01 7.24 13.80
N SER A 24 1.01 8.54 14.15
CA SER A 24 1.86 9.54 13.47
C SER A 24 3.36 9.25 13.56
N LYS A 25 3.82 8.55 14.60
CA LYS A 25 5.24 8.20 14.78
C LYS A 25 5.75 7.19 13.74
N PHE A 26 4.84 6.52 13.04
CA PHE A 26 5.14 5.57 11.95
C PHE A 26 4.79 6.14 10.58
N ALA A 27 4.55 7.46 10.48
CA ALA A 27 4.15 8.06 9.23
C ALA A 27 5.25 7.94 8.17
N LEU A 28 4.82 7.66 6.94
CA LEU A 28 5.72 7.29 5.86
C LEU A 28 6.02 8.50 4.98
N GLY A 29 7.30 8.75 4.73
CA GLY A 29 7.71 9.77 3.76
C GLY A 29 7.29 9.44 2.33
N VAL A 30 7.01 10.48 1.57
CA VAL A 30 6.79 10.45 0.13
C VAL A 30 7.99 11.12 -0.56
N GLY A 31 8.53 10.47 -1.59
CA GLY A 31 9.58 11.06 -2.41
C GLY A 31 8.99 12.07 -3.38
N LEU A 32 9.37 13.33 -3.23
CA LEU A 32 9.07 14.39 -4.18
C LEU A 32 10.07 14.36 -5.33
N TRP A 33 9.60 14.75 -6.51
CA TRP A 33 10.39 14.89 -7.72
C TRP A 33 10.21 16.29 -8.28
N ASP A 34 11.20 16.78 -9.04
CA ASP A 34 11.23 18.15 -9.54
C ASP A 34 9.96 18.53 -10.34
N ASP A 35 9.40 17.58 -11.09
CA ASP A 35 8.18 17.76 -11.87
C ASP A 35 6.89 17.82 -11.03
N THR A 36 6.97 17.53 -9.73
CA THR A 36 5.84 17.60 -8.78
C THR A 36 5.81 18.86 -7.94
N VAL A 37 6.87 19.66 -7.93
CA VAL A 37 7.07 20.80 -7.01
C VAL A 37 5.92 21.80 -7.11
N ASP A 38 5.58 22.29 -8.31
CA ASP A 38 4.50 23.26 -8.52
C ASP A 38 3.12 22.72 -8.10
N THR A 39 2.86 21.45 -8.39
CA THR A 39 1.60 20.79 -8.03
C THR A 39 1.50 20.60 -6.53
N TYR A 40 2.60 20.20 -5.89
CA TYR A 40 2.70 20.08 -4.45
C TYR A 40 2.51 21.42 -3.75
N GLN A 41 3.21 22.47 -4.17
CA GLN A 41 3.09 23.81 -3.59
C GLN A 41 1.64 24.34 -3.68
N ARG A 42 0.98 24.18 -4.84
CA ARG A 42 -0.45 24.54 -5.00
C ARG A 42 -1.35 23.73 -4.08
N PHE A 43 -1.08 22.44 -3.91
CA PHE A 43 -1.81 21.57 -2.98
C PHE A 43 -1.66 22.06 -1.53
N VAL A 44 -0.42 22.28 -1.06
CA VAL A 44 -0.16 22.74 0.31
C VAL A 44 -0.79 24.11 0.56
N GLN A 45 -0.64 25.05 -0.37
CA GLN A 45 -1.23 26.39 -0.26
C GLN A 45 -2.75 26.33 -0.10
N ARG A 46 -3.42 25.50 -0.91
CA ARG A 46 -4.87 25.31 -0.82
C ARG A 46 -5.29 24.68 0.51
N GLU A 47 -4.59 23.64 0.95
CA GLU A 47 -4.89 22.97 2.22
C GLU A 47 -4.64 23.85 3.43
N LEU A 48 -3.57 24.65 3.41
CA LEU A 48 -3.26 25.64 4.45
C LEU A 48 -4.39 26.65 4.57
N SER A 49 -4.77 27.31 3.46
CA SER A 49 -5.88 28.26 3.45
C SER A 49 -7.21 27.65 3.88
N ALA A 50 -7.45 26.37 3.58
CA ALA A 50 -8.64 25.67 4.02
C ALA A 50 -8.58 25.31 5.52
N ALA A 51 -7.42 24.94 6.04
CA ALA A 51 -7.21 24.64 7.46
C ALA A 51 -7.32 25.88 8.34
N GLU A 52 -6.82 27.03 7.89
CA GLU A 52 -6.97 28.32 8.59
C GLU A 52 -8.44 28.70 8.75
N LYS A 53 -9.24 28.60 7.67
CA LYS A 53 -10.69 28.85 7.71
C LYS A 53 -11.44 27.92 8.67
N ARG A 54 -10.91 26.73 8.94
CA ARG A 54 -11.48 25.75 9.87
C ARG A 54 -10.92 25.85 11.29
N GLY A 55 -9.85 26.61 11.51
CA GLY A 55 -9.10 26.62 12.78
C GLY A 55 -8.43 25.29 13.09
N THR A 56 -8.00 24.52 12.08
CA THR A 56 -7.42 23.18 12.24
C THR A 56 -5.90 23.13 12.11
N VAL A 57 -5.24 24.28 11.93
CA VAL A 57 -3.78 24.38 11.97
C VAL A 57 -3.36 24.20 13.43
N SER A 58 -2.61 23.13 13.72
CA SER A 58 -2.13 22.84 15.08
C SER A 58 -0.64 23.16 15.18
N THR A 59 -0.26 23.94 16.18
CA THR A 59 1.13 24.06 16.62
C THR A 59 1.41 22.97 17.64
N ARG A 60 2.45 22.15 17.43
CA ARG A 60 2.91 21.19 18.44
C ARG A 60 3.97 21.83 19.32
N GLY A 61 3.57 22.34 20.49
CA GLY A 61 4.51 22.71 21.55
C GLY A 61 4.30 24.09 22.15
N SER A 62 5.18 24.42 23.08
CA SER A 62 5.37 25.73 23.71
C SER A 62 6.84 26.17 23.64
N ARG A 63 7.58 25.66 22.64
CA ARG A 63 9.01 25.91 22.43
C ARG A 63 9.21 26.78 21.18
N PRO A 64 10.33 27.52 21.06
CA PRO A 64 10.53 28.46 19.96
C PRO A 64 10.53 27.81 18.56
N ALA A 65 10.78 26.50 18.47
CA ALA A 65 10.67 25.72 17.24
C ALA A 65 9.38 24.89 17.20
N ASP A 66 8.24 25.56 17.30
CA ASP A 66 6.92 24.92 17.21
C ASP A 66 6.72 24.36 15.79
N GLU A 67 6.83 23.04 15.66
CA GLU A 67 6.48 22.32 14.44
C GLU A 67 4.98 22.51 14.18
N THR A 68 4.66 23.30 13.15
CA THR A 68 3.28 23.47 12.70
C THR A 68 2.94 22.28 11.82
N VAL A 69 1.83 21.59 12.11
CA VAL A 69 1.41 20.41 11.35
C VAL A 69 0.11 20.70 10.63
N LEU A 70 0.14 20.56 9.30
CA LEU A 70 -1.03 20.69 8.44
C LEU A 70 -1.61 19.29 8.15
N PRO A 71 -2.76 18.92 8.75
CA PRO A 71 -3.42 17.66 8.43
C PRO A 71 -4.05 17.72 7.05
N VAL A 72 -3.78 16.72 6.23
CA VAL A 72 -4.30 16.63 4.86
C VAL A 72 -4.85 15.23 4.57
N LYS A 73 -5.58 15.11 3.46
CA LYS A 73 -5.88 13.81 2.84
C LYS A 73 -5.20 13.75 1.49
N VAL A 74 -4.74 12.56 1.12
CA VAL A 74 -4.13 12.31 -0.19
C VAL A 74 -4.70 11.02 -0.78
N GLN A 75 -4.73 10.95 -2.11
CA GLN A 75 -5.16 9.77 -2.85
C GLN A 75 -3.97 8.83 -3.09
N ILE A 76 -4.25 7.53 -2.99
CA ILE A 76 -3.36 6.44 -3.37
C ILE A 76 -3.68 6.06 -4.82
N VAL A 77 -2.69 6.15 -5.71
CA VAL A 77 -2.84 5.89 -7.15
C VAL A 77 -1.83 4.84 -7.59
N LEU A 78 -2.30 3.76 -8.23
CA LEU A 78 -1.43 2.71 -8.77
C LEU A 78 -0.79 3.19 -10.08
N ARG A 79 0.50 2.88 -10.28
CA ARG A 79 1.25 3.27 -11.48
C ARG A 79 1.87 2.07 -12.18
N PRO A 80 1.05 1.16 -12.75
CA PRO A 80 1.55 0.04 -13.55
C PRO A 80 2.27 0.48 -14.83
N ASP A 81 2.07 1.75 -15.22
CA ASP A 81 2.73 2.43 -16.33
C ASP A 81 4.13 2.96 -15.98
N ASN A 82 4.55 2.92 -14.71
CA ASN A 82 5.87 3.39 -14.30
C ASN A 82 6.95 2.44 -14.82
N THR A 83 7.82 2.96 -15.68
CA THR A 83 8.86 2.19 -16.38
C THR A 83 10.02 1.74 -15.48
N TYR A 84 10.19 2.36 -14.31
CA TYR A 84 11.21 1.98 -13.34
C TYR A 84 10.72 0.86 -12.41
N ASN A 85 9.48 1.00 -11.91
CA ASN A 85 8.86 0.02 -11.02
C ASN A 85 7.36 -0.12 -11.36
N PRO A 86 6.91 -1.22 -12.01
CA PRO A 86 5.50 -1.43 -12.35
C PRO A 86 4.60 -1.64 -11.10
N ASN A 87 5.19 -1.83 -9.92
CA ASN A 87 4.47 -1.88 -8.66
C ASN A 87 4.40 -0.51 -7.95
N ALA A 88 4.85 0.56 -8.60
CA ALA A 88 4.86 1.89 -8.03
C ALA A 88 3.46 2.35 -7.59
N ILE A 89 3.43 3.05 -6.46
CA ILE A 89 2.24 3.73 -5.94
C ILE A 89 2.59 5.21 -5.82
N SER A 90 1.90 6.02 -6.60
CA SER A 90 1.98 7.47 -6.48
C SER A 90 0.98 7.99 -5.45
N VAL A 91 1.33 9.12 -4.87
CA VAL A 91 0.46 9.93 -4.03
C VAL A 91 -0.03 11.10 -4.88
N ALA A 92 -1.31 11.42 -4.78
CA ALA A 92 -1.92 12.56 -5.47
C ALA A 92 -2.77 13.39 -4.50
N ALA A 93 -3.00 14.66 -4.80
CA ALA A 93 -4.05 15.44 -4.13
C ALA A 93 -5.40 14.71 -4.33
N PRO A 94 -6.41 14.82 -3.46
CA PRO A 94 -7.70 14.14 -3.64
C PRO A 94 -8.52 14.59 -4.87
N PRO A 95 -9.48 13.78 -5.38
CA PRO A 95 -10.25 14.09 -6.60
C PRO A 95 -11.00 15.43 -6.58
N GLU A 96 -11.43 15.88 -5.41
CA GLU A 96 -12.04 17.20 -5.19
C GLU A 96 -11.09 18.38 -5.49
N HIS A 97 -9.81 18.12 -5.77
CA HIS A 97 -8.87 19.10 -6.29
C HIS A 97 -8.97 19.32 -7.81
N ALA A 98 -9.82 18.54 -8.51
CA ALA A 98 -10.00 18.53 -9.95
C ALA A 98 -8.75 18.13 -10.75
N GLY A 99 -8.93 17.78 -12.02
CA GLY A 99 -7.87 17.27 -12.89
C GLY A 99 -7.66 15.76 -12.74
N THR A 100 -6.81 15.23 -13.61
CA THR A 100 -6.39 13.83 -13.66
C THR A 100 -5.47 13.47 -12.49
N ASP A 101 -5.22 12.17 -12.29
CA ASP A 101 -4.26 11.70 -11.28
C ASP A 101 -2.84 12.25 -11.52
N ILE A 102 -2.46 12.46 -12.79
CA ILE A 102 -1.16 13.01 -13.19
C ILE A 102 -1.07 14.50 -12.83
N GLU A 103 -2.10 15.28 -13.16
CA GLU A 103 -2.14 16.72 -12.86
C GLU A 103 -2.18 17.03 -11.35
N ARG A 104 -2.57 16.04 -10.54
CA ARG A 104 -2.61 16.09 -9.08
C ARG A 104 -1.44 15.36 -8.41
N HIS A 105 -0.46 14.89 -9.17
CA HIS A 105 0.64 14.07 -8.65
C HIS A 105 1.49 14.83 -7.63
N LEU A 106 1.72 14.20 -6.47
CA LEU A 106 2.48 14.75 -5.34
C LEU A 106 3.74 13.92 -5.03
N GLY A 107 4.11 12.96 -5.87
CA GLY A 107 5.28 12.10 -5.66
C GLY A 107 4.94 10.63 -5.43
N TYR A 108 5.94 9.84 -5.02
CA TYR A 108 5.85 8.38 -4.92
C TYR A 108 6.13 7.86 -3.51
N MET A 109 5.49 6.75 -3.15
CA MET A 109 5.91 5.98 -1.99
C MET A 109 7.27 5.32 -2.26
N TYR A 110 8.17 5.33 -1.28
CA TYR A 110 9.45 4.63 -1.39
C TYR A 110 9.27 3.12 -1.55
N ASP A 111 10.09 2.49 -2.40
CA ASP A 111 10.06 1.04 -2.67
C ASP A 111 10.11 0.18 -1.40
N ARG A 112 10.92 0.58 -0.40
CA ARG A 112 10.99 -0.11 0.88
C ARG A 112 9.64 -0.24 1.59
N ASN A 113 8.75 0.74 1.42
CA ASN A 113 7.41 0.71 2.01
C ASN A 113 6.46 -0.18 1.19
N LEU A 114 6.69 -0.31 -0.12
CA LEU A 114 5.88 -1.14 -1.01
C LEU A 114 6.04 -2.63 -0.75
N VAL A 115 7.16 -3.06 -0.16
CA VAL A 115 7.41 -4.46 0.21
C VAL A 115 6.30 -4.98 1.14
N SER A 116 5.91 -4.20 2.15
CA SER A 116 4.91 -4.60 3.14
C SER A 116 3.51 -4.06 2.86
N LEU A 117 3.41 -2.85 2.30
CA LEU A 117 2.12 -2.16 2.13
C LEU A 117 1.58 -2.24 0.70
N GLY A 118 2.44 -2.50 -0.29
CA GLY A 118 2.07 -2.43 -1.70
C GLY A 118 0.99 -3.43 -2.08
N GLY A 119 1.06 -4.65 -1.57
CA GLY A 119 0.05 -5.69 -1.80
C GLY A 119 -1.35 -5.25 -1.31
N PRO A 120 -1.53 -5.00 0.00
CA PRO A 120 -2.80 -4.53 0.54
C PRO A 120 -3.34 -3.27 -0.15
N LEU A 121 -2.49 -2.28 -0.46
CA LEU A 121 -2.94 -1.05 -1.14
C LEU A 121 -3.41 -1.32 -2.57
N ARG A 122 -2.65 -2.10 -3.36
CA ARG A 122 -3.08 -2.54 -4.70
C ARG A 122 -4.38 -3.32 -4.65
N GLY A 123 -4.48 -4.24 -3.69
CA GLY A 123 -5.68 -4.98 -3.38
C GLY A 123 -6.88 -4.06 -3.17
N LEU A 124 -6.75 -3.13 -2.23
CA LEU A 124 -7.81 -2.17 -1.88
C LEU A 124 -8.25 -1.33 -3.09
N VAL A 125 -7.29 -0.75 -3.82
CA VAL A 125 -7.61 0.07 -5.01
C VAL A 125 -8.29 -0.76 -6.10
N SER A 126 -7.88 -2.02 -6.29
CA SER A 126 -8.48 -2.90 -7.31
C SER A 126 -9.91 -3.34 -7.00
N VAL A 127 -10.30 -3.41 -5.73
CA VAL A 127 -11.64 -3.84 -5.31
C VAL A 127 -12.59 -2.69 -5.00
N SER A 128 -12.05 -1.48 -4.79
CA SER A 128 -12.83 -0.29 -4.47
C SER A 128 -13.42 0.34 -5.73
N ASP A 129 -14.72 0.64 -5.71
CA ASP A 129 -15.39 1.44 -6.74
C ASP A 129 -15.17 2.95 -6.54
N HIS A 130 -14.45 3.33 -5.47
CA HIS A 130 -14.20 4.71 -5.07
C HIS A 130 -12.70 5.00 -5.03
N PRO A 131 -12.28 6.26 -5.28
CA PRO A 131 -10.91 6.70 -5.04
C PRO A 131 -10.49 6.38 -3.60
N VAL A 132 -9.33 5.74 -3.44
CA VAL A 132 -8.79 5.35 -2.14
C VAL A 132 -7.89 6.47 -1.63
N CYS A 133 -8.23 7.02 -0.48
CA CYS A 133 -7.48 8.07 0.18
C CYS A 133 -6.95 7.60 1.53
N CYS A 134 -5.88 8.25 2.01
CA CYS A 134 -5.42 8.10 3.38
C CYS A 134 -5.21 9.48 4.04
N HIS A 135 -5.15 9.46 5.37
CA HIS A 135 -4.72 10.61 6.13
C HIS A 135 -3.22 10.81 5.97
N ALA A 136 -2.79 12.06 5.90
CA ALA A 136 -1.40 12.45 5.93
C ALA A 136 -1.23 13.77 6.70
N PHE A 137 0.00 14.16 6.94
CA PHE A 137 0.30 15.50 7.42
C PHE A 137 1.52 16.08 6.72
N ILE A 138 1.61 17.41 6.75
CA ILE A 138 2.73 18.19 6.23
C ILE A 138 3.30 18.98 7.39
N GLU A 139 4.60 18.88 7.61
CA GLU A 139 5.32 19.70 8.57
C GLU A 139 5.60 21.06 7.91
N LEU A 140 5.24 22.12 8.61
CA LEU A 140 5.42 23.51 8.23
C LEU A 140 6.39 24.15 9.23
N THR A 141 7.53 24.61 8.72
CA THR A 141 8.56 25.27 9.53
C THR A 141 8.60 26.74 9.17
N ALA A 142 8.37 27.62 10.15
CA ALA A 142 8.58 29.05 9.94
C ALA A 142 10.09 29.33 9.81
N PRO A 143 10.52 30.27 8.94
CA PRO A 143 11.92 30.66 8.86
C PRO A 143 12.39 31.21 10.21
N PHE A 144 13.52 30.70 10.72
CA PHE A 144 14.22 31.30 11.84
C PHE A 144 15.17 32.38 11.31
N GLU A 145 15.20 33.54 11.97
CA GLU A 145 16.05 34.68 11.57
C GLU A 145 17.54 34.30 11.47
N GLU A 146 18.02 33.29 12.22
CA GLU A 146 19.43 32.85 12.25
C GLU A 146 19.78 31.76 11.21
N GLN A 147 18.82 31.17 10.48
CA GLN A 147 19.07 30.10 9.49
C GLN A 147 19.18 30.58 8.04
N LEU A 148 19.09 31.90 7.80
CA LEU A 148 19.01 32.46 6.46
C LEU A 148 20.36 32.58 5.73
N GLU A 149 21.51 32.44 6.41
CA GLU A 149 22.81 32.76 5.81
C GLU A 149 23.66 31.53 5.41
N ASP A 150 23.51 30.36 6.03
CA ASP A 150 24.45 29.24 5.83
C ASP A 150 23.86 27.93 5.23
N GLU A 151 22.54 27.71 5.24
CA GLU A 151 21.92 26.44 4.76
C GLU A 151 21.34 26.50 3.33
N ALA A 152 21.46 27.64 2.64
CA ALA A 152 20.89 27.83 1.30
C ALA A 152 21.57 27.00 0.20
N ASP A 153 22.81 26.53 0.41
CA ASP A 153 23.62 25.91 -0.64
C ASP A 153 23.72 24.36 -0.56
N GLU A 154 23.39 23.71 0.56
CA GLU A 154 23.50 22.24 0.72
C GLU A 154 22.18 21.46 0.54
N LEU A 155 21.03 22.12 0.74
CA LEU A 155 19.74 21.54 0.38
C LEU A 155 19.41 22.00 -1.04
N GLY A 156 19.80 21.22 -2.05
CA GLY A 156 19.51 21.44 -3.48
C GLY A 156 18.02 21.41 -3.86
N SER A 157 17.18 22.09 -3.10
CA SER A 157 15.74 22.20 -3.22
C SER A 157 15.45 23.70 -3.12
N ASP A 158 15.12 24.33 -4.25
CA ASP A 158 14.29 25.53 -4.24
C ASP A 158 13.05 25.21 -3.42
N SER A 159 13.10 25.66 -2.19
CA SER A 159 12.24 25.19 -1.12
C SER A 159 10.77 25.39 -1.39
N LEU A 160 9.99 24.37 -1.04
CA LEU A 160 8.54 24.39 -1.08
C LEU A 160 8.00 25.39 -0.06
N ARG A 161 7.94 26.65 -0.47
CA ARG A 161 7.46 27.76 0.36
C ARG A 161 5.97 27.96 0.16
N VAL A 162 5.23 28.10 1.25
CA VAL A 162 3.82 28.47 1.25
C VAL A 162 3.59 29.64 2.19
N GLN A 163 2.52 30.39 1.98
CA GLN A 163 2.23 31.58 2.77
C GLN A 163 0.84 31.46 3.42
N ASP A 164 0.74 31.74 4.71
CA ASP A 164 -0.56 31.79 5.39
C ASP A 164 -1.32 33.10 5.08
N THR A 165 -2.54 33.23 5.59
CA THR A 165 -3.36 34.44 5.39
C THR A 165 -2.82 35.69 6.10
N ASN A 166 -1.91 35.54 7.06
CA ASN A 166 -1.26 36.64 7.77
C ASN A 166 0.05 37.10 7.09
N GLY A 167 0.47 36.39 6.04
CA GLY A 167 1.69 36.67 5.31
C GLY A 167 2.92 35.90 5.81
N THR A 168 2.77 35.03 6.82
CA THR A 168 3.85 34.16 7.32
C THR A 168 4.24 33.14 6.26
N VAL A 169 5.51 33.10 5.88
CA VAL A 169 6.05 32.11 4.94
C VAL A 169 6.50 30.88 5.71
N TYR A 170 6.18 29.69 5.22
CA TYR A 170 6.58 28.41 5.79
C TYR A 170 7.33 27.58 4.75
N TRP A 171 8.30 26.79 5.23
CA TRP A 171 8.90 25.70 4.50
C TRP A 171 8.05 24.45 4.72
N ALA A 172 7.55 23.86 3.63
CA ALA A 172 6.71 22.67 3.67
C ALA A 172 7.54 21.41 3.38
N ALA A 173 7.64 20.52 4.36
CA ALA A 173 8.23 19.20 4.15
C ALA A 173 7.35 18.34 3.22
N PRO A 174 7.88 17.26 2.60
CA PRO A 174 7.05 16.28 1.89
C PRO A 174 5.93 15.68 2.77
N PRO A 175 4.82 15.21 2.17
CA PRO A 175 3.72 14.66 2.95
C PRO A 175 4.12 13.37 3.65
N ARG A 176 3.64 13.20 4.88
CA ARG A 176 3.84 12.03 5.74
C ARG A 176 2.54 11.22 5.82
N LEU A 177 2.50 10.06 5.18
CA LEU A 177 1.31 9.22 5.12
C LEU A 177 1.05 8.52 6.46
N MET A 178 -0.15 8.68 7.02
CA MET A 178 -0.58 8.04 8.25
C MET A 178 -1.30 6.72 7.95
N LEU A 179 -0.60 5.79 7.30
CA LEU A 179 -1.13 4.44 7.09
C LEU A 179 -1.05 3.63 8.39
N PRO A 180 -2.01 2.72 8.65
CA PRO A 180 -1.90 1.75 9.73
C PRO A 180 -0.65 0.89 9.62
N TRP A 181 -0.31 0.21 10.70
CA TRP A 181 0.70 -0.85 10.64
C TRP A 181 0.29 -1.91 9.60
N TRP A 182 1.26 -2.57 8.97
CA TRP A 182 0.98 -3.39 7.79
C TRP A 182 0.00 -4.55 8.09
N GLU A 183 0.07 -5.16 9.27
CA GLU A 183 -0.87 -6.21 9.71
C GLU A 183 -2.30 -5.66 9.82
N ASP A 184 -2.44 -4.47 10.38
CA ASP A 184 -3.73 -3.80 10.56
C ASP A 184 -4.32 -3.35 9.21
N LEU A 185 -3.49 -2.78 8.35
CA LEU A 185 -3.90 -2.41 6.99
C LEU A 185 -4.35 -3.66 6.22
N GLN A 186 -3.57 -4.75 6.28
CA GLN A 186 -3.94 -6.00 5.64
C GLN A 186 -5.27 -6.53 6.19
N ALA A 187 -5.47 -6.54 7.52
CA ALA A 187 -6.71 -6.98 8.15
C ALA A 187 -7.93 -6.20 7.66
N VAL A 188 -7.81 -4.87 7.66
CA VAL A 188 -8.88 -3.96 7.25
C VAL A 188 -9.20 -4.12 5.75
N VAL A 189 -8.18 -4.26 4.90
CA VAL A 189 -8.36 -4.47 3.46
C VAL A 189 -8.98 -5.83 3.17
N VAL A 190 -8.57 -6.90 3.87
CA VAL A 190 -9.16 -8.24 3.75
C VAL A 190 -10.63 -8.22 4.12
N ALA A 191 -10.97 -7.60 5.26
CA ALA A 191 -12.35 -7.48 5.72
C ALA A 191 -13.23 -6.77 4.68
N TYR A 192 -12.77 -5.62 4.16
CA TYR A 192 -13.46 -4.87 3.12
C TYR A 192 -13.62 -5.67 1.83
N SER A 193 -12.55 -6.32 1.38
CA SER A 193 -12.56 -7.09 0.13
C SER A 193 -13.50 -8.28 0.20
N ARG A 194 -13.54 -9.00 1.34
CA ARG A 194 -14.48 -10.11 1.56
C ARG A 194 -15.93 -9.65 1.59
N GLN A 195 -16.22 -8.46 2.12
CA GLN A 195 -17.56 -7.91 2.08
C GLN A 195 -18.03 -7.59 0.64
N ARG A 196 -17.13 -7.08 -0.20
CA ARG A 196 -17.45 -6.67 -1.58
C ARG A 196 -17.39 -7.83 -2.59
N ARG A 197 -16.50 -8.79 -2.36
CA ARG A 197 -16.18 -9.90 -3.26
C ARG A 197 -15.99 -11.19 -2.44
N PRO A 198 -17.04 -11.71 -1.78
CA PRO A 198 -16.93 -12.86 -0.87
C PRO A 198 -16.36 -14.11 -1.56
N ASP A 199 -16.64 -14.29 -2.85
CA ASP A 199 -16.25 -15.50 -3.58
C ASP A 199 -14.84 -15.43 -4.20
N ARG A 200 -14.12 -14.32 -4.02
CA ARG A 200 -12.79 -14.11 -4.59
C ARG A 200 -11.68 -14.40 -3.59
N ILE A 201 -10.70 -15.19 -4.03
CA ILE A 201 -9.40 -15.24 -3.38
C ILE A 201 -8.69 -13.91 -3.60
N LEU A 202 -8.11 -13.37 -2.53
CA LEU A 202 -7.50 -12.06 -2.53
C LEU A 202 -5.99 -12.20 -2.87
N PRO A 203 -5.54 -11.72 -4.03
CA PRO A 203 -4.19 -12.01 -4.54
C PRO A 203 -3.07 -11.40 -3.70
N PHE A 204 -3.38 -10.38 -2.90
CA PHE A 204 -2.43 -9.72 -2.01
C PHE A 204 -2.31 -10.39 -0.63
N VAL A 205 -3.16 -11.37 -0.31
CA VAL A 205 -3.03 -12.17 0.91
C VAL A 205 -1.96 -13.21 0.66
N GLY A 206 -0.73 -12.84 1.00
CA GLY A 206 0.42 -13.73 0.91
C GLY A 206 0.49 -14.68 2.11
N HIS A 207 0.87 -15.94 1.86
CA HIS A 207 1.26 -16.87 2.92
C HIS A 207 2.75 -17.14 2.83
N TRP A 208 3.43 -17.04 3.98
CA TRP A 208 4.85 -17.30 4.08
C TRP A 208 5.06 -18.69 4.65
N ALA A 209 5.76 -19.54 3.92
CA ALA A 209 6.08 -20.89 4.37
C ALA A 209 7.57 -21.20 4.17
N PRO A 210 8.15 -22.00 5.08
CA PRO A 210 9.47 -22.56 4.85
C PRO A 210 9.41 -23.54 3.67
N TRP A 211 10.53 -23.66 2.96
CA TRP A 211 10.69 -24.69 1.94
C TRP A 211 10.71 -26.07 2.57
N ASN A 212 10.12 -27.05 1.88
CA ASN A 212 10.37 -28.45 2.16
C ASN A 212 11.85 -28.78 1.88
N PRO A 213 12.46 -29.71 2.64
CA PRO A 213 13.84 -30.10 2.44
C PRO A 213 14.16 -30.48 0.98
N GLY A 214 15.17 -29.85 0.38
CA GLY A 214 15.60 -30.11 -0.99
C GLY A 214 14.73 -29.50 -2.10
N ALA A 215 13.56 -28.96 -1.78
CA ALA A 215 12.62 -28.46 -2.79
C ALA A 215 13.12 -27.18 -3.46
N ARG A 216 13.84 -26.32 -2.72
CA ARG A 216 14.42 -25.09 -3.26
C ARG A 216 15.51 -25.40 -4.29
N GLU A 217 16.44 -26.27 -3.94
CA GLU A 217 17.54 -26.69 -4.81
C GLU A 217 17.01 -27.35 -6.09
N GLU A 218 16.00 -28.21 -5.94
CA GLU A 218 15.34 -28.87 -7.07
C GLU A 218 14.64 -27.87 -7.99
N LEU A 219 13.92 -26.88 -7.46
CA LEU A 219 13.25 -25.86 -8.25
C LEU A 219 14.25 -24.96 -9.00
N VAL A 220 15.31 -24.52 -8.32
CA VAL A 220 16.37 -23.70 -8.93
C VAL A 220 17.01 -24.44 -10.10
N ARG A 221 17.22 -25.76 -9.99
CA ARG A 221 17.74 -26.60 -11.07
C ARG A 221 16.82 -26.65 -12.30
N ARG A 222 15.50 -26.46 -12.13
CA ARG A 222 14.52 -26.56 -13.22
C ARG A 222 14.19 -25.22 -13.88
N THR A 223 14.11 -24.15 -13.10
CA THR A 223 13.53 -22.88 -13.56
C THR A 223 14.53 -21.74 -13.64
N GLU A 224 15.54 -21.71 -12.75
CA GLU A 224 16.38 -20.53 -12.48
C GLU A 224 15.60 -19.25 -12.10
N GLU A 225 14.27 -19.33 -11.96
CA GLU A 225 13.38 -18.21 -11.67
C GLU A 225 13.10 -18.08 -10.17
N LYS A 226 12.98 -16.83 -9.70
CA LYS A 226 12.60 -16.53 -8.31
C LYS A 226 11.11 -16.28 -8.13
N SER A 227 10.36 -16.24 -9.22
CA SER A 227 8.94 -15.90 -9.27
C SER A 227 8.32 -16.80 -10.33
N PHE A 228 7.35 -17.63 -9.93
CA PHE A 228 6.86 -18.74 -10.77
C PHE A 228 5.41 -19.10 -10.42
N ALA A 229 4.70 -19.68 -11.39
CA ALA A 229 3.37 -20.21 -11.16
C ALA A 229 3.43 -21.53 -10.39
N ILE A 230 2.49 -21.73 -9.46
CA ILE A 230 2.36 -22.95 -8.66
C ILE A 230 0.92 -23.48 -8.69
N THR A 231 0.75 -24.73 -8.29
CA THR A 231 -0.55 -25.33 -7.98
C THR A 231 -0.68 -25.49 -6.48
N LEU A 232 -1.76 -24.98 -5.90
CA LEU A 232 -2.20 -25.31 -4.56
C LEU A 232 -3.01 -26.61 -4.61
N ARG A 233 -2.71 -27.55 -3.72
CA ARG A 233 -3.47 -28.80 -3.57
C ARG A 233 -3.94 -28.94 -2.13
N ALA A 234 -5.22 -29.24 -1.94
CA ALA A 234 -5.76 -29.52 -0.61
C ALA A 234 -5.20 -30.86 -0.10
N ASP A 235 -4.60 -30.85 1.10
CA ASP A 235 -4.05 -32.02 1.77
C ASP A 235 -4.57 -32.05 3.22
N GLY A 236 -5.74 -32.68 3.42
CA GLY A 236 -6.44 -32.65 4.69
C GLY A 236 -6.71 -31.21 5.18
N ASN A 237 -6.07 -30.83 6.28
CA ASN A 237 -6.24 -29.53 6.92
C ASN A 237 -5.27 -28.44 6.42
N SER A 238 -4.36 -28.76 5.50
CA SER A 238 -3.40 -27.83 4.92
C SER A 238 -3.57 -27.69 3.40
N LEU A 239 -2.81 -26.76 2.80
CA LEU A 239 -2.57 -26.75 1.36
C LEU A 239 -1.10 -27.07 1.09
N ALA A 240 -0.83 -27.91 0.09
CA ALA A 240 0.49 -28.07 -0.47
C ALA A 240 0.69 -27.07 -1.62
N ALA A 241 1.76 -26.28 -1.56
CA ALA A 241 2.24 -25.48 -2.69
C ALA A 241 3.13 -26.37 -3.58
N CYS A 242 2.77 -26.56 -4.84
CA CYS A 242 3.47 -27.44 -5.76
C CYS A 242 3.92 -26.72 -7.03
N TYR A 243 5.12 -26.99 -7.51
CA TYR A 243 5.54 -26.71 -8.88
C TYR A 243 5.64 -28.03 -9.62
N GLU A 244 4.77 -28.26 -10.61
CA GLU A 244 4.64 -29.56 -11.29
C GLU A 244 4.43 -30.72 -10.28
N ASP A 245 5.42 -31.59 -10.12
CA ASP A 245 5.50 -32.71 -9.20
C ASP A 245 6.23 -32.38 -7.88
N ILE A 246 6.91 -31.25 -7.79
CA ILE A 246 7.67 -30.84 -6.60
C ILE A 246 6.73 -30.23 -5.57
N ARG A 247 6.69 -30.81 -4.36
CA ARG A 247 6.01 -30.21 -3.20
C ARG A 247 6.93 -29.18 -2.55
N LEU A 248 6.71 -27.90 -2.84
CA LEU A 248 7.58 -26.80 -2.41
C LEU A 248 7.45 -26.49 -0.91
N ALA A 249 6.21 -26.41 -0.42
CA ALA A 249 5.92 -26.07 0.97
C ALA A 249 4.55 -26.61 1.40
N GLU A 250 4.36 -26.72 2.71
CA GLU A 250 3.06 -26.94 3.34
C GLU A 250 2.57 -25.62 3.95
N LEU A 251 1.36 -25.22 3.57
CA LEU A 251 0.70 -24.00 4.00
C LEU A 251 -0.33 -24.37 5.06
N MET A 252 -0.03 -24.02 6.30
CA MET A 252 -0.89 -24.29 7.45
C MET A 252 -1.74 -23.05 7.77
N PRO A 253 -3.01 -23.21 8.17
CA PRO A 253 -3.78 -22.09 8.69
C PRO A 253 -3.05 -21.44 9.86
N SER A 254 -2.92 -20.12 9.82
CA SER A 254 -2.56 -19.34 11.01
C SER A 254 -3.59 -18.24 11.22
N SER A 255 -3.77 -17.83 12.47
CA SER A 255 -4.67 -16.73 12.80
C SER A 255 -4.21 -15.37 12.23
N ARG A 256 -3.01 -15.29 11.64
CA ARG A 256 -2.37 -14.04 11.22
C ARG A 256 -2.34 -13.82 9.71
N ASP A 257 -2.48 -14.85 8.89
CA ASP A 257 -2.25 -14.77 7.44
C ASP A 257 -3.54 -14.71 6.61
N PHE A 258 -4.71 -14.72 7.26
CA PHE A 258 -6.03 -14.70 6.61
C PHE A 258 -6.23 -15.86 5.61
N PHE A 259 -5.41 -16.91 5.69
CA PHE A 259 -5.32 -17.95 4.67
C PHE A 259 -6.46 -18.99 4.74
N ASP A 260 -7.19 -19.03 5.85
CA ASP A 260 -8.33 -19.94 6.08
C ASP A 260 -9.34 -19.94 4.93
N HIS A 261 -9.70 -18.75 4.44
CA HIS A 261 -10.67 -18.62 3.35
C HIS A 261 -10.09 -19.11 2.01
N THR A 262 -8.80 -18.91 1.77
CA THR A 262 -8.10 -19.46 0.60
C THR A 262 -8.17 -20.97 0.63
N MET A 263 -7.87 -21.59 1.77
CA MET A 263 -7.95 -23.05 1.91
C MET A 263 -9.36 -23.58 1.67
N GLN A 264 -10.37 -22.95 2.26
CA GLN A 264 -11.76 -23.32 2.04
C GLN A 264 -12.10 -23.24 0.54
N ARG A 265 -11.71 -22.14 -0.13
CA ARG A 265 -12.01 -21.95 -1.55
C ARG A 265 -11.32 -22.97 -2.45
N VAL A 266 -10.05 -23.31 -2.18
CA VAL A 266 -9.33 -24.36 -2.92
C VAL A 266 -10.04 -25.71 -2.79
N ARG A 267 -10.56 -26.03 -1.60
CA ARG A 267 -11.36 -27.26 -1.39
C ARG A 267 -12.66 -27.23 -2.19
N GLU A 268 -13.37 -26.11 -2.19
CA GLU A 268 -14.61 -25.93 -2.97
C GLU A 268 -14.38 -26.06 -4.49
N LEU A 269 -13.19 -25.69 -4.98
CA LEU A 269 -12.78 -25.81 -6.39
C LEU A 269 -12.30 -27.21 -6.78
N GLY A 270 -12.66 -28.25 -6.02
CA GLY A 270 -12.24 -29.63 -6.29
C GLY A 270 -10.86 -29.98 -5.75
N GLY A 271 -10.34 -29.18 -4.82
CA GLY A 271 -9.08 -29.44 -4.12
C GLY A 271 -7.83 -28.95 -4.82
N THR A 272 -7.94 -28.21 -5.93
CA THR A 272 -6.78 -27.61 -6.61
C THR A 272 -7.05 -26.18 -7.08
N ALA A 273 -6.03 -25.33 -7.06
CA ALA A 273 -6.08 -23.99 -7.65
C ALA A 273 -4.71 -23.53 -8.15
N THR A 274 -4.69 -22.65 -9.14
CA THR A 274 -3.45 -21.97 -9.57
C THR A 274 -3.12 -20.80 -8.66
N ALA A 275 -1.85 -20.67 -8.30
CA ALA A 275 -1.32 -19.55 -7.54
C ALA A 275 0.03 -19.13 -8.12
N HIS A 276 0.57 -18.04 -7.61
CA HIS A 276 1.90 -17.53 -7.90
C HIS A 276 2.75 -17.63 -6.64
N ALA A 277 4.04 -17.88 -6.78
CA ALA A 277 4.95 -17.88 -5.64
C ALA A 277 6.26 -17.16 -5.97
N GLU A 278 6.85 -16.55 -4.95
CA GLU A 278 8.11 -15.83 -5.03
C GLU A 278 9.03 -16.29 -3.89
N GLU A 279 10.32 -16.46 -4.21
CA GLU A 279 11.35 -16.61 -3.18
C GLU A 279 11.73 -15.24 -2.60
N HIS A 280 11.56 -15.09 -1.30
CA HIS A 280 11.98 -13.86 -0.61
C HIS A 280 12.71 -14.19 0.69
N GLN A 281 13.98 -13.76 0.77
CA GLN A 281 14.87 -13.99 1.93
C GLN A 281 14.94 -15.46 2.39
N GLY A 282 14.91 -16.41 1.45
CA GLY A 282 14.98 -17.84 1.75
C GLY A 282 13.66 -18.46 2.21
N ALA A 283 12.56 -17.71 2.21
CA ALA A 283 11.20 -18.23 2.42
C ALA A 283 10.42 -18.26 1.10
N LEU A 284 9.41 -19.14 1.03
CA LEU A 284 8.45 -19.15 -0.07
C LEU A 284 7.26 -18.25 0.30
N LYS A 285 7.03 -17.23 -0.51
CA LYS A 285 5.85 -16.37 -0.42
C LYS A 285 4.85 -16.78 -1.47
N VAL A 286 3.66 -17.19 -1.06
CA VAL A 286 2.60 -17.67 -1.96
C VAL A 286 1.51 -16.61 -2.09
N PHE A 287 1.21 -16.19 -3.32
CA PHE A 287 0.14 -15.27 -3.70
C PHE A 287 -0.91 -16.03 -4.51
N VAL A 288 -2.19 -15.93 -4.16
CA VAL A 288 -3.22 -16.70 -4.88
C VAL A 288 -3.92 -15.83 -5.92
N GLU A 289 -3.42 -15.90 -7.16
CA GLU A 289 -3.79 -14.96 -8.23
C GLU A 289 -5.04 -15.35 -9.03
N SER A 290 -5.46 -16.62 -9.09
CA SER A 290 -6.52 -17.04 -10.02
C SER A 290 -7.46 -18.12 -9.46
N HIS A 291 -8.75 -18.01 -9.81
CA HIS A 291 -9.83 -18.93 -9.43
C HIS A 291 -10.15 -19.96 -10.52
N ALA A 292 -9.38 -20.01 -11.61
CA ALA A 292 -9.65 -20.98 -12.65
C ALA A 292 -9.33 -22.38 -12.11
N PRO A 293 -10.31 -23.31 -12.05
CA PRO A 293 -9.99 -24.70 -11.82
C PRO A 293 -9.03 -25.16 -12.92
N LEU A 294 -8.02 -25.96 -12.55
CA LEU A 294 -7.27 -26.71 -13.56
C LEU A 294 -8.29 -27.62 -14.25
N ILE A 295 -8.73 -27.24 -15.45
CA ILE A 295 -9.53 -28.12 -16.29
C ILE A 295 -8.60 -29.31 -16.56
N SER A 296 -8.86 -30.44 -15.92
CA SER A 296 -8.17 -31.68 -16.29
C SER A 296 -8.42 -31.86 -17.78
N PRO A 297 -7.37 -31.98 -18.61
CA PRO A 297 -7.56 -32.29 -20.02
C PRO A 297 -8.42 -33.56 -20.04
N ASP A 298 -9.59 -33.39 -20.64
CA ASP A 298 -10.69 -34.31 -20.61
C ASP A 298 -10.18 -35.71 -21.02
N ASN A 299 -10.29 -36.70 -20.14
CA ASN A 299 -9.93 -38.11 -20.39
C ASN A 299 -10.94 -38.78 -21.36
N SER A 300 -11.57 -38.01 -22.23
CA SER A 300 -12.63 -38.42 -23.16
C SER A 300 -12.06 -38.74 -24.54
N THR A 301 -11.04 -39.61 -24.59
CA THR A 301 -10.76 -40.44 -25.77
C THR A 301 -10.17 -41.78 -25.33
N MET A 302 -10.98 -42.61 -24.68
CA MET A 302 -10.91 -44.08 -24.81
C MET A 302 -12.33 -44.64 -24.73
N ARG A 303 -13.03 -44.59 -25.86
CA ARG A 303 -14.05 -45.58 -26.24
C ARG A 303 -13.76 -46.02 -27.65
#